data_AF-A0A7X4WFB2-F1
#
_entry.id   AF-A0A7X4WFB2-F1
#
_cell.length_a   1.000
_cell.length_b   1.000
_cell.length_c   1.000
_cell.angle_alpha   90.00
_cell.angle_beta   90.00
_cell.angle_gamma   90.00
#
_symmetry.space_group_name_H-M   'P 1'
#
loop_
_entity.id
_entity.type
_entity.pdbx_description
1 polymer ?
#
loop_
_entity_poly.entity_id
_entity_poly.type
_entity_poly.pdbx_seq_one_letter_code
_entity_poly.pdbx_strand_id
1 'polypeptide(L)'
;HIASAAALETSAFYPEEVEIHYNLGPEICKADFRPVTRSEALRFRDSIMNKIGKWSYVTLADGWVIMGPGYMGEIKQGTASHTACYPLNADTNILSFPAISIDEGSKERVEWTLLNDQDGFVKPAAYLAHHMGYAWVGGPKGSQVGDDMRVWWDSNESTWKIRGNDGPCDGYRCQDMTTIKAKNFAYTMDPASFKIDGSIVNSNSQLVNTISSTAVNKTSIQQQYVIDISYNTSTSWSQSNDYSFSESIAVSSTFKSPDVTGGVDKSISVTFGATQAWGSTSSGEESNRVTIQARPVVPANSALKVLLNVYRADISYPYVFDADVSYELGFDGFMRWSGNGLLWHPEDRPDFNTSFAIGRFAGNEKSLEFQWDHRDITGMNKTWDWNWIAQTAGSYDTRYWLGKVLAPKKARVKGQFYAEDQFTGELYFEEIALPQGDSNTASMEKSIQDQLEDAGLKDVQVSVRKANTGV
;
A
#
# COMPACT_ATOMS: atom_id res chain seq x y z
N HIS A 1 8.19 52.19 -0.38
CA HIS A 1 9.23 51.39 -1.05
C HIS A 1 9.75 50.32 -0.11
N ILE A 2 9.07 49.17 -0.06
CA ILE A 2 9.60 47.88 0.40
C ILE A 2 8.95 46.84 -0.52
N ALA A 3 9.80 46.08 -1.22
CA ALA A 3 9.53 44.86 -1.99
C ALA A 3 8.40 44.88 -3.05
N SER A 4 8.71 45.49 -4.20
CA SER A 4 8.26 44.96 -5.49
C SER A 4 9.18 43.79 -5.88
N ALA A 5 8.63 42.82 -6.60
CA ALA A 5 9.30 41.69 -7.25
C ALA A 5 9.64 40.47 -6.37
N ALA A 6 8.59 39.80 -5.90
CA ALA A 6 8.52 38.34 -5.99
C ALA A 6 7.13 37.99 -6.54
N ALA A 7 6.94 38.19 -7.84
CA ALA A 7 5.89 37.49 -8.56
C ALA A 7 6.25 36.01 -8.49
N LEU A 8 5.70 35.31 -7.50
CA LEU A 8 5.58 33.86 -7.58
C LEU A 8 4.67 33.58 -8.77
N GLU A 9 5.26 33.19 -9.89
CA GLU A 9 4.56 32.34 -10.82
C GLU A 9 4.03 31.14 -10.02
N THR A 10 2.69 31.05 -9.96
CA THR A 10 1.88 29.94 -9.46
C THR A 10 2.05 29.55 -7.98
N SER A 11 1.63 30.42 -7.05
CA SER A 11 1.04 29.90 -5.80
C SER A 11 -0.35 29.36 -6.14
N ALA A 12 -0.67 28.11 -5.76
CA ALA A 12 -2.01 27.56 -5.92
C ALA A 12 -3.07 28.50 -5.32
N PHE A 13 -4.19 28.67 -6.02
CA PHE A 13 -5.29 29.56 -5.60
C PHE A 13 -6.60 28.79 -5.66
N TYR A 14 -7.26 28.71 -4.50
CA TYR A 14 -8.49 27.94 -4.33
C TYR A 14 -9.66 28.89 -4.03
N PRO A 15 -10.58 29.11 -4.99
CA PRO A 15 -11.60 30.16 -4.87
C PRO A 15 -12.59 29.95 -3.71
N GLU A 16 -12.75 28.72 -3.21
CA GLU A 16 -13.53 28.41 -2.01
C GLU A 16 -12.98 29.08 -0.74
N GLU A 17 -11.67 29.31 -0.66
CA GLU A 17 -10.99 29.92 0.49
C GLU A 17 -11.05 31.46 0.47
N VAL A 18 -11.60 32.07 -0.59
CA VAL A 18 -11.77 33.52 -0.67
C VAL A 18 -12.83 33.99 0.33
N GLU A 19 -12.46 34.98 1.14
CA GLU A 19 -13.36 35.67 2.06
C GLU A 19 -13.60 37.12 1.61
N ILE A 20 -14.83 37.61 1.79
CA ILE A 20 -15.12 39.04 1.64
C ILE A 20 -14.97 39.71 3.00
N HIS A 21 -13.95 40.55 3.15
CA HIS A 21 -13.71 41.32 4.37
C HIS A 21 -14.39 42.68 4.23
N TYR A 22 -15.49 42.85 4.96
CA TYR A 22 -16.32 44.05 4.86
C TYR A 22 -15.82 45.17 5.78
N ASN A 23 -15.74 46.40 5.25
CA ASN A 23 -15.58 47.65 6.02
C ASN A 23 -14.23 47.80 6.74
N LEU A 24 -13.18 47.14 6.25
CA LEU A 24 -11.82 47.33 6.76
C LEU A 24 -11.07 48.44 6.02
N GLY A 25 -11.59 48.90 4.88
CA GLY A 25 -10.93 49.83 3.98
C GLY A 25 -10.42 49.15 2.71
N PRO A 26 -10.07 49.93 1.67
CA PRO A 26 -9.60 49.39 0.40
C PRO A 26 -8.29 48.64 0.57
N GLU A 27 -8.22 47.43 0.00
CA GLU A 27 -7.03 46.56 0.06
C GLU A 27 -6.63 46.13 1.49
N ILE A 28 -7.50 46.33 2.47
CA ILE A 28 -7.26 45.88 3.85
C ILE A 28 -7.96 44.56 4.09
N CYS A 29 -7.19 43.56 4.52
CA CYS A 29 -7.65 42.26 4.96
C CYS A 29 -7.38 42.07 6.46
N LYS A 30 -8.05 41.11 7.09
CA LYS A 30 -7.71 40.64 8.44
C LYS A 30 -6.28 40.10 8.47
N ALA A 31 -5.72 39.97 9.68
CA ALA A 31 -4.44 39.31 9.89
C ALA A 31 -4.42 37.92 9.22
N ASP A 32 -3.27 37.54 8.65
CA ASP A 32 -3.04 36.30 7.89
C ASP A 32 -3.77 36.19 6.55
N PHE A 33 -4.27 37.30 6.01
CA PHE A 33 -4.85 37.37 4.67
C PHE A 33 -4.18 38.44 3.82
N ARG A 34 -4.24 38.26 2.50
CA ARG A 34 -3.86 39.24 1.48
C ARG A 34 -5.01 39.56 0.54
N PRO A 35 -5.04 40.75 -0.09
CA PRO A 35 -5.98 41.03 -1.16
C PRO A 35 -5.81 40.04 -2.32
N VAL A 36 -6.93 39.62 -2.91
CA VAL A 36 -6.95 38.81 -4.13
C VAL A 36 -6.46 39.65 -5.30
N THR A 37 -5.56 39.10 -6.12
CA THR A 37 -5.02 39.80 -7.30
C THR A 37 -6.01 39.78 -8.47
N ARG A 38 -5.84 40.71 -9.41
CA ARG A 38 -6.63 40.72 -10.65
C ARG A 38 -6.49 39.42 -11.44
N SER A 39 -5.30 38.83 -11.52
CA SER A 39 -5.05 37.58 -12.26
C SER A 39 -5.79 36.39 -11.65
N GLU A 40 -5.81 36.28 -10.32
CA GLU A 40 -6.58 35.25 -9.61
C GLU A 40 -8.07 35.45 -9.82
N ALA A 41 -8.53 36.69 -9.70
CA ALA A 41 -9.93 37.05 -9.92
C ALA A 41 -10.40 36.80 -11.35
N LEU A 42 -9.54 36.99 -12.36
CA LEU A 42 -9.86 36.65 -13.75
C LEU A 42 -9.97 35.14 -13.96
N ARG A 43 -9.12 34.34 -13.31
CA ARG A 43 -9.13 32.88 -13.44
C ARG A 43 -10.37 32.24 -12.80
N PHE A 44 -10.81 32.77 -11.65
CA PHE A 44 -11.95 32.25 -10.89
C PHE A 44 -13.08 33.27 -10.72
N ARG A 45 -13.33 34.06 -11.78
CA ARG A 45 -14.28 35.19 -11.74
C ARG A 45 -15.64 34.77 -11.21
N ASP A 46 -16.20 33.70 -11.77
CA ASP A 46 -17.57 33.32 -11.48
C ASP A 46 -17.71 32.81 -10.03
N SER A 47 -16.71 32.07 -9.53
CA SER A 47 -16.67 31.64 -8.13
C SER A 47 -16.60 32.79 -7.14
N ILE A 48 -15.75 33.79 -7.38
CA ILE A 48 -15.61 34.95 -6.48
C ILE A 48 -16.85 35.85 -6.58
N MET A 49 -17.36 36.05 -7.80
CA MET A 49 -18.58 36.81 -8.06
C MET A 49 -19.78 36.25 -7.27
N ASN A 50 -19.90 34.93 -7.17
CA ASN A 50 -20.99 34.27 -6.44
C ASN A 50 -20.94 34.49 -4.91
N LYS A 51 -19.82 34.98 -4.37
CA LYS A 51 -19.69 35.37 -2.95
C LYS A 51 -20.09 36.83 -2.68
N ILE A 52 -20.44 37.58 -3.73
CA ILE A 52 -20.72 39.03 -3.67
C ILE A 52 -22.20 39.27 -3.93
N GLY A 53 -22.78 40.26 -3.24
CA GLY A 53 -24.17 40.69 -3.47
C GLY A 53 -24.42 41.14 -4.93
N LYS A 54 -25.67 40.99 -5.41
CA LYS A 54 -26.04 41.19 -6.83
C LYS A 54 -25.50 42.49 -7.45
N TRP A 55 -25.60 43.60 -6.74
CA TRP A 55 -25.14 44.92 -7.20
C TRP A 55 -23.99 45.47 -6.35
N SER A 56 -23.28 44.59 -5.64
CA SER A 56 -22.14 44.96 -4.82
C SER A 56 -20.85 44.86 -5.64
N TYR A 57 -19.76 45.43 -5.13
CA TYR A 57 -18.43 45.25 -5.68
C TYR A 57 -17.42 45.32 -4.53
N VAL A 58 -16.29 44.65 -4.71
CA VAL A 58 -15.24 44.54 -3.69
C VAL A 58 -13.90 44.84 -4.31
N THR A 59 -13.02 45.45 -3.52
CA THR A 59 -11.63 45.77 -3.87
C THR A 59 -10.82 44.48 -4.00
N LEU A 60 -9.97 44.46 -5.00
CA LEU A 60 -8.88 43.53 -5.27
C LEU A 60 -7.56 44.27 -5.07
N ALA A 61 -6.43 43.57 -5.09
CA ALA A 61 -5.10 44.19 -5.05
C ALA A 61 -4.92 45.21 -6.19
N ASP A 62 -4.07 46.22 -5.95
CA ASP A 62 -3.58 47.18 -6.96
C ASP A 62 -4.69 48.04 -7.61
N GLY A 63 -5.68 48.49 -6.83
CA GLY A 63 -6.72 49.41 -7.28
C GLY A 63 -7.72 48.80 -8.26
N TRP A 64 -7.92 47.48 -8.21
CA TRP A 64 -8.93 46.78 -9.01
C TRP A 64 -10.18 46.49 -8.16
N VAL A 65 -11.33 46.30 -8.82
CA VAL A 65 -12.55 45.79 -8.19
C VAL A 65 -13.13 44.66 -9.04
N ILE A 66 -13.80 43.71 -8.38
CA ILE A 66 -14.72 42.76 -9.02
C ILE A 66 -16.15 43.10 -8.61
N MET A 67 -17.03 43.18 -9.59
CA MET A 67 -18.44 43.50 -9.38
C MET A 67 -19.30 42.23 -9.29
N GLY A 68 -20.43 42.32 -8.59
CA GLY A 68 -21.36 41.21 -8.40
C GLY A 68 -22.09 40.80 -9.68
N PRO A 69 -22.94 39.77 -9.61
CA PRO A 69 -23.55 39.16 -10.79
C PRO A 69 -24.49 40.07 -11.60
N GLY A 70 -25.07 41.11 -10.98
CA GLY A 70 -25.83 42.14 -11.70
C GLY A 70 -24.98 42.95 -12.69
N TYR A 71 -23.67 43.04 -12.44
CA TYR A 71 -22.68 43.63 -13.35
C TYR A 71 -21.88 42.58 -14.11
N MET A 72 -22.37 41.34 -14.18
CA MET A 72 -21.75 40.22 -14.91
C MET A 72 -20.30 39.93 -14.49
N GLY A 73 -19.93 40.20 -13.23
CA GLY A 73 -18.57 39.91 -12.77
C GLY A 73 -17.50 40.85 -13.32
N GLU A 74 -17.88 42.05 -13.80
CA GLU A 74 -16.92 43.00 -14.40
C GLU A 74 -15.74 43.27 -13.46
N ILE A 75 -14.51 43.14 -13.98
CA ILE A 75 -13.27 43.48 -13.27
C ILE A 75 -12.68 44.74 -13.90
N LYS A 76 -12.63 45.83 -13.13
CA LYS A 76 -12.14 47.13 -13.60
C LYS A 76 -11.37 47.90 -12.52
N GLN A 77 -10.75 49.00 -12.92
CA GLN A 77 -10.10 49.92 -12.00
C GLN A 77 -11.13 50.61 -11.10
N GLY A 78 -10.84 50.67 -9.81
CA GLY A 78 -11.73 51.26 -8.80
C GLY A 78 -11.34 50.86 -7.38
N THR A 79 -12.09 51.36 -6.41
CA THR A 79 -11.89 51.07 -4.99
C THR A 79 -13.22 51.00 -4.26
N ALA A 80 -13.32 50.13 -3.26
CA ALA A 80 -14.44 49.97 -2.35
C ALA A 80 -13.95 49.82 -0.89
N SER A 81 -14.84 49.96 0.08
CA SER A 81 -14.53 49.74 1.50
C SER A 81 -14.45 48.26 1.93
N HIS A 82 -14.79 47.35 1.02
CA HIS A 82 -14.75 45.91 1.21
C HIS A 82 -13.68 45.31 0.30
N THR A 83 -12.98 44.28 0.75
CA THR A 83 -11.87 43.66 0.01
C THR A 83 -12.12 42.16 -0.11
N ALA A 84 -11.88 41.59 -1.30
CA ALA A 84 -11.77 40.14 -1.44
C ALA A 84 -10.38 39.71 -0.98
N CYS A 85 -10.34 38.82 0.00
CA CYS A 85 -9.14 38.44 0.70
C CYS A 85 -8.92 36.93 0.60
N TYR A 86 -7.66 36.52 0.51
CA TYR A 86 -7.22 35.14 0.46
C TYR A 86 -6.23 34.87 1.59
N PRO A 87 -6.33 33.73 2.30
CA PRO A 87 -5.40 33.42 3.38
C PRO A 87 -3.98 33.29 2.87
N LEU A 88 -3.00 33.71 3.66
CA LEU A 88 -1.58 33.54 3.35
C LEU A 88 -1.20 32.05 3.35
N ASN A 89 -1.86 31.25 4.19
CA ASN A 89 -1.70 29.80 4.29
C ASN A 89 -3.07 29.13 4.17
N ALA A 90 -3.42 28.64 2.98
CA ALA A 90 -4.61 27.83 2.77
C ALA A 90 -4.28 26.35 3.00
N ASP A 91 -4.88 25.70 4.00
CA ASP A 91 -4.85 24.24 4.10
C ASP A 91 -6.04 23.67 3.35
N THR A 92 -5.76 23.07 2.20
CA THR A 92 -6.76 22.44 1.33
C THR A 92 -6.51 20.96 1.11
N ASN A 93 -5.66 20.32 1.91
CA ASN A 93 -5.36 18.90 1.72
C ASN A 93 -6.56 18.04 2.14
N ILE A 94 -6.80 16.95 1.41
CA ILE A 94 -7.77 15.93 1.82
C ILE A 94 -7.40 15.44 3.22
N LEU A 95 -8.40 15.30 4.10
CA LEU A 95 -8.17 14.85 5.47
C LEU A 95 -7.71 13.38 5.46
N SER A 96 -6.68 13.07 6.25
CA SER A 96 -6.19 11.70 6.41
C SER A 96 -6.98 10.97 7.50
N PHE A 97 -7.27 9.69 7.26
CA PHE A 97 -7.98 8.82 8.19
C PHE A 97 -7.24 7.49 8.37
N PRO A 98 -7.37 6.86 9.54
CA PRO A 98 -6.78 5.55 9.77
C PRO A 98 -7.36 4.50 8.81
N ALA A 99 -6.58 3.45 8.57
CA ALA A 99 -7.02 2.32 7.77
C ALA A 99 -8.24 1.63 8.38
N ILE A 100 -9.15 1.18 7.51
CA ILE A 100 -10.29 0.35 7.89
C ILE A 100 -9.84 -1.11 7.81
N SER A 101 -9.80 -1.78 8.96
CA SER A 101 -9.45 -3.19 9.04
C SER A 101 -10.69 -4.05 8.83
N ILE A 102 -10.58 -5.02 7.94
CA ILE A 102 -11.61 -6.01 7.63
C ILE A 102 -11.09 -7.35 8.15
N ASP A 103 -11.89 -8.03 8.97
CA ASP A 103 -11.56 -9.36 9.43
C ASP A 103 -11.49 -10.36 8.28
N GLU A 104 -10.72 -11.42 8.49
CA GLU A 104 -10.55 -12.49 7.52
C GLU A 104 -11.87 -13.24 7.22
N GLY A 105 -11.94 -13.86 6.04
CA GLY A 105 -13.09 -14.66 5.63
C GLY A 105 -12.97 -15.10 4.18
N SER A 106 -14.06 -15.62 3.60
CA SER A 106 -14.12 -15.78 2.14
C SER A 106 -14.05 -14.41 1.46
N LYS A 107 -13.68 -14.39 0.18
CA LYS A 107 -13.64 -13.16 -0.62
C LYS A 107 -14.97 -12.39 -0.56
N GLU A 108 -16.09 -13.08 -0.73
CA GLU A 108 -17.42 -12.49 -0.68
C GLU A 108 -17.72 -11.92 0.71
N ARG A 109 -17.25 -12.58 1.78
CA ARG A 109 -17.44 -12.10 3.16
C ARG A 109 -16.61 -10.85 3.43
N VAL A 110 -15.37 -10.79 2.95
CA VAL A 110 -14.50 -9.61 3.07
C VAL A 110 -15.14 -8.42 2.35
N GLU A 111 -15.54 -8.61 1.09
CA GLU A 111 -16.22 -7.57 0.30
C GLU A 111 -17.54 -7.14 0.94
N TRP A 112 -18.39 -8.08 1.34
CA TRP A 112 -19.67 -7.77 2.00
C TRP A 112 -19.48 -6.99 3.30
N THR A 113 -18.48 -7.36 4.10
CA THR A 113 -18.20 -6.70 5.39
C THR A 113 -17.78 -5.25 5.18
N LEU A 114 -16.88 -4.99 4.23
CA LEU A 114 -16.51 -3.63 3.84
C LEU A 114 -17.72 -2.82 3.37
N LEU A 115 -18.52 -3.38 2.47
CA LEU A 115 -19.61 -2.67 1.80
C LEU A 115 -20.85 -2.47 2.68
N ASN A 116 -20.96 -3.21 3.79
CA ASN A 116 -22.00 -3.01 4.80
C ASN A 116 -21.55 -2.13 5.97
N ASP A 117 -20.28 -1.72 6.03
CA ASP A 117 -19.80 -0.77 7.03
C ASP A 117 -20.42 0.61 6.79
N GLN A 118 -21.32 1.01 7.69
CA GLN A 118 -22.07 2.25 7.59
C GLN A 118 -21.16 3.48 7.65
N ASP A 119 -20.20 3.50 8.57
CA ASP A 119 -19.36 4.66 8.83
C ASP A 119 -18.07 4.62 8.01
N GLY A 120 -17.60 3.42 7.68
CA GLY A 120 -16.39 3.19 6.92
C GLY A 120 -16.55 3.20 5.40
N PHE A 121 -17.76 2.92 4.89
CA PHE A 121 -18.00 2.83 3.44
C PHE A 121 -19.30 3.50 3.00
N VAL A 122 -20.47 3.09 3.53
CA VAL A 122 -21.78 3.45 2.96
C VAL A 122 -22.02 4.96 3.05
N LYS A 123 -21.91 5.55 4.24
CA LYS A 123 -22.07 7.00 4.41
C LYS A 123 -21.00 7.79 3.66
N PRO A 124 -19.69 7.49 3.76
CA PRO A 124 -18.69 8.17 2.98
C PRO A 124 -18.97 8.23 1.47
N ALA A 125 -19.30 7.09 0.86
CA ALA A 125 -19.62 7.03 -0.56
C ALA A 125 -20.92 7.78 -0.88
N ALA A 126 -21.94 7.68 -0.03
CA ALA A 126 -23.22 8.37 -0.21
C ALA A 126 -23.10 9.90 -0.09
N TYR A 127 -22.36 10.41 0.90
CA TYR A 127 -22.10 11.83 1.07
C TYR A 127 -21.25 12.39 -0.06
N LEU A 128 -20.25 11.64 -0.55
CA LEU A 128 -19.48 12.04 -1.73
C LEU A 128 -20.41 12.19 -2.94
N ALA A 129 -21.23 11.18 -3.25
CA ALA A 129 -22.20 11.27 -4.36
C ALA A 129 -23.17 12.44 -4.18
N HIS A 130 -23.68 12.65 -2.97
CA HIS A 130 -24.55 13.78 -2.65
C HIS A 130 -23.87 15.13 -2.93
N HIS A 131 -22.65 15.35 -2.44
CA HIS A 131 -21.88 16.58 -2.68
C HIS A 131 -21.57 16.79 -4.16
N MET A 132 -21.30 15.72 -4.92
CA MET A 132 -21.14 15.77 -6.37
C MET A 132 -22.44 16.12 -7.11
N GLY A 133 -23.59 16.02 -6.47
CA GLY A 133 -24.88 16.46 -7.02
C GLY A 133 -25.83 15.34 -7.40
N TYR A 134 -25.50 14.08 -7.12
CA TYR A 134 -26.41 12.96 -7.33
C TYR A 134 -27.65 13.10 -6.45
N ALA A 135 -28.81 12.76 -7.01
CA ALA A 135 -30.09 12.84 -6.31
C ALA A 135 -30.41 11.57 -5.52
N TRP A 136 -31.20 11.74 -4.44
CA TRP A 136 -31.80 10.63 -3.68
C TRP A 136 -30.81 9.54 -3.26
N VAL A 137 -29.71 9.95 -2.61
CA VAL A 137 -28.65 9.05 -2.12
C VAL A 137 -28.96 8.58 -0.69
N GLY A 138 -30.09 7.90 -0.52
CA GLY A 138 -30.61 7.46 0.77
C GLY A 138 -31.98 6.79 0.62
N GLY A 139 -32.34 5.90 1.54
CA GLY A 139 -33.67 5.29 1.59
C GLY A 139 -34.71 6.16 2.31
N PRO A 140 -36.01 5.93 2.06
CA PRO A 140 -37.10 6.77 2.54
C PRO A 140 -37.35 6.67 4.05
N LYS A 141 -36.85 5.62 4.73
CA LYS A 141 -36.92 5.52 6.20
C LYS A 141 -35.72 6.16 6.90
N GLY A 142 -34.74 6.62 6.12
CA GLY A 142 -33.56 7.31 6.61
C GLY A 142 -33.82 8.78 6.90
N SER A 143 -33.03 9.35 7.81
CA SER A 143 -33.11 10.78 8.14
C SER A 143 -31.97 11.58 7.55
N GLN A 144 -30.90 10.91 7.11
CA GLN A 144 -29.67 11.48 6.58
C GLN A 144 -29.27 10.79 5.27
N VAL A 145 -28.33 11.41 4.54
CA VAL A 145 -27.70 10.80 3.36
C VAL A 145 -27.02 9.49 3.75
N GLY A 146 -27.22 8.44 2.95
CA GLY A 146 -26.66 7.11 3.20
C GLY A 146 -27.37 6.29 4.29
N ASP A 147 -28.47 6.78 4.87
CA ASP A 147 -29.34 5.98 5.74
C ASP A 147 -30.26 5.07 4.91
N ASP A 148 -30.76 3.98 5.52
CA ASP A 148 -31.74 3.04 4.94
C ASP A 148 -31.28 2.47 3.57
N MET A 149 -29.98 2.16 3.48
CA MET A 149 -29.35 1.59 2.30
C MET A 149 -29.39 0.06 2.34
N ARG A 150 -29.62 -0.56 1.19
CA ARG A 150 -29.42 -2.00 0.98
C ARG A 150 -28.18 -2.25 0.16
N VAL A 151 -27.47 -3.32 0.49
CA VAL A 151 -26.31 -3.84 -0.24
C VAL A 151 -26.70 -5.17 -0.88
N TRP A 152 -26.37 -5.40 -2.14
CA TRP A 152 -26.58 -6.69 -2.79
C TRP A 152 -25.57 -6.94 -3.91
N TRP A 153 -25.34 -8.21 -4.21
CA TRP A 153 -24.55 -8.62 -5.37
C TRP A 153 -25.44 -8.70 -6.61
N ASP A 154 -25.01 -8.05 -7.69
CA ASP A 154 -25.62 -8.22 -9.01
C ASP A 154 -24.77 -9.17 -9.86
N SER A 155 -25.26 -10.39 -10.05
CA SER A 155 -24.55 -11.43 -10.81
C SER A 155 -24.44 -11.12 -12.31
N ASN A 156 -25.33 -10.31 -12.87
CA ASN A 156 -25.31 -9.98 -14.30
C ASN A 156 -24.22 -8.96 -14.61
N GLU A 157 -24.03 -7.99 -13.71
CA GLU A 157 -22.97 -6.97 -13.84
C GLU A 157 -21.67 -7.36 -13.13
N SER A 158 -21.64 -8.49 -12.41
CA SER A 158 -20.53 -8.89 -11.53
C SER A 158 -20.07 -7.74 -10.62
N THR A 159 -21.04 -7.09 -9.98
CA THR A 159 -20.85 -5.82 -9.28
C THR A 159 -21.68 -5.79 -8.00
N TRP A 160 -21.09 -5.31 -6.91
CA TRP A 160 -21.85 -4.97 -5.72
C TRP A 160 -22.59 -3.65 -5.92
N LYS A 161 -23.87 -3.62 -5.53
CA LYS A 161 -24.73 -2.44 -5.60
C LYS A 161 -25.20 -2.05 -4.21
N ILE A 162 -25.21 -0.75 -3.97
CA ILE A 162 -25.70 -0.13 -2.75
C ILE A 162 -26.68 0.98 -3.14
N ARG A 163 -27.90 0.93 -2.63
CA ARG A 163 -28.97 1.89 -2.97
C ARG A 163 -29.92 2.04 -1.79
N GLY A 164 -30.60 3.19 -1.69
CA GLY A 164 -31.72 3.34 -0.77
C GLY A 164 -32.76 2.22 -0.95
N ASN A 165 -33.36 1.78 0.16
CA ASN A 165 -34.44 0.81 0.12
C ASN A 165 -35.66 1.38 -0.61
N ASP A 166 -36.40 0.49 -1.26
CA ASP A 166 -37.64 0.87 -1.93
C ASP A 166 -38.72 1.17 -0.86
N GLY A 167 -39.60 2.13 -1.14
CA GLY A 167 -40.69 2.50 -0.24
C GLY A 167 -41.40 3.78 -0.69
N PRO A 168 -42.51 4.15 -0.03
CA PRO A 168 -43.16 5.43 -0.27
C PRO A 168 -42.18 6.58 -0.04
N CYS A 169 -42.10 7.52 -0.98
CA CYS A 169 -41.26 8.69 -0.89
C CYS A 169 -41.97 9.89 -1.52
N ASP A 170 -41.58 11.09 -1.07
CA ASP A 170 -42.06 12.35 -1.61
C ASP A 170 -40.91 13.08 -2.34
N GLY A 171 -41.24 13.71 -3.46
CA GLY A 171 -40.31 14.51 -4.25
C GLY A 171 -40.17 14.04 -5.69
N TYR A 172 -39.72 14.96 -6.55
CA TYR A 172 -39.57 14.69 -7.97
C TYR A 172 -38.56 13.56 -8.22
N ARG A 173 -38.99 12.48 -8.89
CA ARG A 173 -38.18 11.28 -9.18
C ARG A 173 -37.58 10.61 -7.94
N CYS A 174 -38.25 10.66 -6.77
CA CYS A 174 -37.71 10.09 -5.54
C CYS A 174 -37.50 8.57 -5.57
N GLN A 175 -38.13 7.87 -6.51
CA GLN A 175 -37.92 6.43 -6.75
C GLN A 175 -36.66 6.13 -7.61
N ASP A 176 -36.12 7.13 -8.30
CA ASP A 176 -34.92 7.01 -9.14
C ASP A 176 -33.66 7.26 -8.28
N MET A 177 -33.51 6.45 -7.23
CA MET A 177 -32.43 6.60 -6.25
C MET A 177 -31.07 6.27 -6.87
N THR A 178 -30.07 7.09 -6.55
CA THR A 178 -28.69 6.84 -6.98
C THR A 178 -28.19 5.51 -6.43
N THR A 179 -27.59 4.72 -7.31
CA THR A 179 -26.94 3.45 -6.99
C THR A 179 -25.43 3.66 -6.93
N ILE A 180 -24.84 3.33 -5.78
CA ILE A 180 -23.40 3.21 -5.61
C ILE A 180 -22.99 1.81 -6.06
N LYS A 181 -21.93 1.71 -6.85
CA LYS A 181 -21.41 0.46 -7.40
C LYS A 181 -19.99 0.21 -6.91
N ALA A 182 -19.67 -1.02 -6.52
CA ALA A 182 -18.31 -1.42 -6.19
C ALA A 182 -17.94 -2.70 -6.96
N LYS A 183 -16.85 -2.66 -7.73
CA LYS A 183 -16.40 -3.78 -8.56
C LYS A 183 -14.89 -3.75 -8.75
N ASN A 184 -14.35 -4.73 -9.50
CA ASN A 184 -12.93 -4.80 -9.83
C ASN A 184 -12.03 -4.79 -8.58
N PHE A 185 -12.44 -5.53 -7.54
CA PHE A 185 -11.67 -5.70 -6.32
C PHE A 185 -10.33 -6.37 -6.64
N ALA A 186 -9.24 -5.83 -6.09
CA ALA A 186 -7.92 -6.42 -6.13
C ALA A 186 -7.25 -6.24 -4.77
N TYR A 187 -6.47 -7.26 -4.39
CA TYR A 187 -5.88 -7.40 -3.07
C TYR A 187 -4.37 -7.53 -3.23
N THR A 188 -3.61 -6.69 -2.53
CA THR A 188 -2.14 -6.73 -2.58
C THR A 188 -1.59 -6.90 -1.18
N MET A 189 -0.69 -7.85 -0.99
CA MET A 189 -0.01 -8.01 0.31
C MET A 189 0.71 -6.73 0.71
N ASP A 190 0.53 -6.29 1.96
CA ASP A 190 1.39 -5.29 2.61
C ASP A 190 2.51 -6.02 3.37
N PRO A 191 3.75 -6.09 2.84
CA PRO A 191 4.83 -6.83 3.46
C PRO A 191 5.22 -6.29 4.83
N ALA A 192 5.02 -4.99 5.08
CA ALA A 192 5.38 -4.35 6.34
C ALA A 192 4.42 -4.73 7.48
N SER A 193 3.23 -5.23 7.15
CA SER A 193 2.24 -5.68 8.13
C SER A 193 2.45 -7.13 8.60
N PHE A 194 3.34 -7.88 7.96
CA PHE A 194 3.58 -9.29 8.29
C PHE A 194 4.15 -9.44 9.70
N LYS A 195 3.52 -10.29 10.50
CA LYS A 195 3.98 -10.61 11.86
C LYS A 195 3.63 -12.05 12.24
N ILE A 196 4.40 -12.58 13.18
CA ILE A 196 4.10 -13.84 13.85
C ILE A 196 3.02 -13.57 14.89
N ASP A 197 1.89 -14.26 14.80
CA ASP A 197 0.70 -14.05 15.65
C ASP A 197 0.44 -15.25 16.54
N GLY A 198 1.43 -15.57 17.38
CA GLY A 198 1.35 -16.68 18.32
C GLY A 198 2.71 -17.26 18.68
N SER A 199 2.71 -18.51 19.15
CA SER A 199 3.93 -19.18 19.60
C SER A 199 4.71 -19.76 18.43
N ILE A 200 6.02 -19.62 18.48
CA ILE A 200 6.95 -20.29 17.58
C ILE A 200 7.24 -21.67 18.16
N VAL A 201 7.06 -22.71 17.34
CA VAL A 201 7.50 -24.07 17.63
C VAL A 201 8.76 -24.32 16.82
N ASN A 202 9.81 -24.81 17.46
CA ASN A 202 11.02 -25.24 16.78
C ASN A 202 11.52 -26.56 17.37
N SER A 203 12.22 -27.35 16.55
CA SER A 203 12.84 -28.60 17.01
C SER A 203 14.20 -28.43 17.69
N ASN A 204 14.69 -27.19 17.76
CA ASN A 204 16.10 -26.85 17.95
C ASN A 204 17.01 -27.53 16.90
N SER A 205 18.29 -27.14 16.85
CA SER A 205 19.25 -27.78 15.95
C SER A 205 19.48 -29.24 16.35
N GLN A 206 19.06 -30.17 15.50
CA GLN A 206 19.28 -31.60 15.68
C GLN A 206 20.47 -32.06 14.85
N LEU A 207 21.44 -32.74 15.48
CA LEU A 207 22.57 -33.36 14.77
C LEU A 207 22.06 -34.56 13.97
N VAL A 208 22.09 -34.46 12.65
CA VAL A 208 21.68 -35.51 11.71
C VAL A 208 22.83 -36.48 11.47
N ASN A 209 24.02 -35.93 11.22
CA ASN A 209 25.19 -36.73 10.91
C ASN A 209 26.49 -36.00 11.32
N THR A 210 27.56 -36.75 11.52
CA THR A 210 28.91 -36.22 11.70
C THR A 210 29.80 -36.83 10.62
N ILE A 211 30.13 -36.03 9.62
CA ILE A 211 31.04 -36.44 8.55
C ILE A 211 32.42 -36.54 9.14
N SER A 212 33.11 -37.65 8.88
CA SER A 212 34.44 -37.92 9.41
C SER A 212 35.37 -38.40 8.31
N SER A 213 36.55 -37.79 8.21
CA SER A 213 37.66 -38.31 7.42
C SER A 213 39.00 -38.08 8.11
N THR A 214 40.09 -38.62 7.57
CA THR A 214 41.40 -38.59 8.25
C THR A 214 42.50 -38.01 7.35
N ALA A 215 43.16 -36.96 7.84
CA ALA A 215 44.37 -36.42 7.27
C ALA A 215 45.60 -37.03 7.98
N VAL A 216 46.43 -37.79 7.27
CA VAL A 216 47.59 -38.49 7.86
C VAL A 216 48.89 -37.94 7.32
N ASN A 217 49.80 -37.58 8.22
CA ASN A 217 51.15 -37.17 7.88
C ASN A 217 52.19 -38.17 8.41
N LYS A 218 52.70 -39.04 7.52
CA LYS A 218 53.78 -39.99 7.83
C LYS A 218 55.18 -39.44 7.54
N THR A 219 55.29 -38.14 7.26
CA THR A 219 56.59 -37.50 7.02
C THR A 219 57.19 -36.99 8.33
N SER A 220 58.50 -36.74 8.30
CA SER A 220 59.23 -36.17 9.44
C SER A 220 59.06 -34.64 9.59
N ILE A 221 58.29 -34.00 8.71
CA ILE A 221 57.98 -32.56 8.75
C ILE A 221 56.48 -32.35 8.83
N GLN A 222 56.03 -31.20 9.33
CA GLN A 222 54.60 -30.87 9.34
C GLN A 222 54.06 -30.71 7.91
N GLN A 223 52.79 -31.07 7.72
CA GLN A 223 52.12 -31.00 6.42
C GLN A 223 50.83 -30.19 6.55
N GLN A 224 50.67 -29.17 5.70
CA GLN A 224 49.43 -28.42 5.63
C GLN A 224 48.51 -29.01 4.57
N TYR A 225 47.25 -29.22 4.94
CA TYR A 225 46.18 -29.57 4.02
C TYR A 225 45.35 -28.32 3.72
N VAL A 226 44.77 -28.26 2.53
CA VAL A 226 43.75 -27.29 2.15
C VAL A 226 42.53 -28.08 1.73
N ILE A 227 41.43 -27.88 2.45
CA ILE A 227 40.17 -28.57 2.29
C ILE A 227 39.15 -27.52 1.86
N ASP A 228 38.65 -27.66 0.64
CA ASP A 228 37.62 -26.81 0.05
C ASP A 228 36.37 -27.68 -0.17
N ILE A 229 35.26 -27.37 0.50
CA ILE A 229 33.98 -28.08 0.38
C ILE A 229 32.93 -27.08 -0.12
N SER A 230 32.15 -27.44 -1.13
CA SER A 230 30.97 -26.68 -1.52
C SER A 230 29.79 -27.59 -1.84
N TYR A 231 28.59 -27.21 -1.41
CA TYR A 231 27.37 -27.99 -1.59
C TYR A 231 26.16 -27.07 -1.54
N ASN A 232 25.00 -27.58 -1.95
CA ASN A 232 23.72 -26.89 -1.85
C ASN A 232 22.97 -27.41 -0.62
N THR A 233 22.60 -26.49 0.28
CA THR A 233 21.57 -26.75 1.29
C THR A 233 20.20 -26.52 0.68
N SER A 234 19.20 -27.21 1.20
CA SER A 234 17.80 -26.95 0.85
C SER A 234 17.01 -26.54 2.08
N THR A 235 16.21 -25.49 1.90
CA THR A 235 15.16 -25.08 2.83
C THR A 235 13.82 -25.43 2.19
N SER A 236 13.18 -26.48 2.70
CA SER A 236 11.82 -26.82 2.29
C SER A 236 10.82 -26.05 3.15
N TRP A 237 9.72 -25.61 2.55
CA TRP A 237 8.72 -24.85 3.27
C TRP A 237 7.32 -25.19 2.80
N SER A 238 6.37 -24.98 3.69
CA SER A 238 4.95 -25.04 3.38
C SER A 238 4.19 -23.98 4.15
N GLN A 239 3.04 -23.62 3.62
CA GLN A 239 2.09 -22.75 4.29
C GLN A 239 0.67 -23.24 4.10
N SER A 240 -0.15 -23.02 5.12
CA SER A 240 -1.59 -23.08 5.01
C SER A 240 -2.19 -21.69 5.16
N ASN A 241 -3.40 -21.52 4.66
CA ASN A 241 -4.19 -20.31 4.80
C ASN A 241 -5.51 -20.68 5.45
N ASP A 242 -6.00 -19.85 6.38
CA ASP A 242 -7.26 -20.12 7.09
C ASP A 242 -8.47 -20.01 6.14
N TYR A 243 -8.36 -19.20 5.09
CA TYR A 243 -9.38 -18.98 4.07
C TYR A 243 -8.80 -18.93 2.65
N SER A 244 -9.62 -19.31 1.66
CA SER A 244 -9.27 -19.25 0.23
C SER A 244 -9.15 -17.82 -0.33
N PHE A 245 -9.55 -16.80 0.45
CA PHE A 245 -9.31 -15.39 0.10
C PHE A 245 -7.83 -15.11 -0.21
N SER A 246 -6.92 -15.81 0.47
CA SER A 246 -5.48 -15.79 0.23
C SER A 246 -5.08 -16.02 -1.24
N GLU A 247 -5.84 -16.82 -2.00
CA GLU A 247 -5.60 -17.09 -3.42
C GLU A 247 -5.86 -15.87 -4.33
N SER A 248 -6.57 -14.85 -3.82
CA SER A 248 -6.84 -13.60 -4.54
C SER A 248 -5.82 -12.50 -4.27
N ILE A 249 -4.81 -12.76 -3.43
CA ILE A 249 -3.86 -11.76 -2.95
C ILE A 249 -2.61 -11.80 -3.80
N ALA A 250 -2.30 -10.68 -4.45
CA ALA A 250 -1.07 -10.52 -5.21
C ALA A 250 0.12 -10.17 -4.30
N VAL A 251 1.25 -10.82 -4.55
CA VAL A 251 2.56 -10.41 -4.02
C VAL A 251 3.24 -9.52 -5.06
N SER A 252 3.19 -8.19 -4.84
CA SER A 252 3.64 -7.19 -5.82
C SER A 252 5.16 -7.05 -5.90
N SER A 253 5.88 -7.40 -4.83
CA SER A 253 7.33 -7.39 -4.73
C SER A 253 7.83 -8.63 -4.01
N THR A 254 9.07 -9.04 -4.29
CA THR A 254 9.71 -10.13 -3.56
C THR A 254 9.63 -9.89 -2.05
N PHE A 255 9.10 -10.86 -1.31
CA PHE A 255 8.93 -10.80 0.14
C PHE A 255 9.80 -11.86 0.80
N LYS A 256 10.57 -11.48 1.82
CA LYS A 256 11.33 -12.42 2.65
C LYS A 256 10.62 -12.55 4.00
N SER A 257 10.32 -13.79 4.41
CA SER A 257 9.75 -14.04 5.74
C SER A 257 10.71 -13.56 6.85
N PRO A 258 10.19 -13.28 8.07
CA PRO A 258 11.05 -12.98 9.21
C PRO A 258 12.09 -14.07 9.45
N ASP A 259 13.29 -13.67 9.86
CA ASP A 259 14.34 -14.60 10.29
C ASP A 259 13.94 -15.18 11.65
N VAL A 260 13.55 -16.46 11.68
CA VAL A 260 13.15 -17.15 12.91
C VAL A 260 14.22 -18.14 13.33
N THR A 261 14.64 -18.04 14.59
CA THR A 261 15.68 -18.86 15.17
C THR A 261 15.21 -20.30 15.36
N GLY A 262 15.79 -21.23 14.60
CA GLY A 262 15.52 -22.66 14.69
C GLY A 262 16.34 -23.39 15.77
N GLY A 263 17.01 -22.66 16.66
CA GLY A 263 17.97 -23.17 17.65
C GLY A 263 19.10 -22.16 17.91
N VAL A 264 20.13 -22.53 18.67
CA VAL A 264 21.08 -21.54 19.23
C VAL A 264 21.83 -20.66 18.22
N ASP A 265 22.03 -21.07 16.95
CA ASP A 265 22.91 -20.33 16.02
C ASP A 265 22.42 -20.19 14.56
N LYS A 266 21.19 -20.59 14.23
CA LYS A 266 20.69 -20.55 12.82
C LYS A 266 19.29 -19.96 12.71
N SER A 267 19.14 -18.94 11.87
CA SER A 267 17.83 -18.40 11.44
C SER A 267 17.38 -19.05 10.14
N ILE A 268 16.09 -19.36 10.07
CA ILE A 268 15.41 -19.87 8.87
C ILE A 268 14.48 -18.76 8.35
N SER A 269 14.50 -18.56 7.03
CA SER A 269 13.68 -17.60 6.30
C SER A 269 13.48 -18.06 4.87
N VAL A 270 12.35 -17.70 4.26
CA VAL A 270 11.99 -18.07 2.89
C VAL A 270 11.63 -16.83 2.08
N THR A 271 11.99 -16.84 0.79
CA THR A 271 11.71 -15.77 -0.16
C THR A 271 10.55 -16.13 -1.10
N PHE A 272 9.53 -15.30 -1.09
CA PHE A 272 8.37 -15.39 -1.98
C PHE A 272 8.56 -14.45 -3.17
N GLY A 273 8.50 -14.98 -4.38
CA GLY A 273 8.69 -14.21 -5.61
C GLY A 273 7.51 -13.27 -5.91
N ALA A 274 7.80 -12.11 -6.51
CA ALA A 274 6.76 -11.24 -7.07
C ALA A 274 5.96 -11.97 -8.17
N THR A 275 4.68 -11.64 -8.34
CA THR A 275 3.71 -12.17 -9.34
C THR A 275 2.96 -13.46 -9.01
N GLN A 276 3.28 -14.13 -7.90
CA GLN A 276 2.48 -15.25 -7.43
C GLN A 276 1.33 -14.76 -6.54
N ALA A 277 0.17 -15.40 -6.64
CA ALA A 277 -0.88 -15.19 -5.67
C ALA A 277 -0.52 -15.92 -4.37
N TRP A 278 -0.64 -15.25 -3.22
CA TRP A 278 -0.17 -15.76 -1.93
C TRP A 278 -0.68 -17.17 -1.64
N GLY A 279 -2.00 -17.39 -1.73
CA GLY A 279 -2.62 -18.69 -1.47
C GLY A 279 -2.35 -19.78 -2.51
N SER A 280 -1.82 -19.42 -3.70
CA SER A 280 -1.58 -20.39 -4.77
C SER A 280 -0.28 -21.18 -4.62
N THR A 281 0.68 -20.65 -3.84
CA THR A 281 1.95 -21.32 -3.54
C THR A 281 1.92 -21.82 -2.10
N SER A 282 1.57 -23.08 -1.91
CA SER A 282 1.45 -23.69 -0.57
C SER A 282 2.70 -24.43 -0.10
N SER A 283 3.68 -24.63 -0.98
CA SER A 283 4.98 -25.19 -0.64
C SER A 283 6.06 -24.85 -1.66
N GLY A 284 7.32 -25.03 -1.26
CA GLY A 284 8.46 -24.84 -2.13
C GLY A 284 9.76 -25.35 -1.51
N GLU A 285 10.84 -25.27 -2.29
CA GLU A 285 12.20 -25.57 -1.86
C GLU A 285 13.12 -24.45 -2.36
N GLU A 286 13.87 -23.83 -1.44
CA GLU A 286 14.95 -22.91 -1.78
C GLU A 286 16.29 -23.62 -1.64
N SER A 287 17.21 -23.38 -2.55
CA SER A 287 18.57 -23.94 -2.47
C SER A 287 19.61 -22.84 -2.32
N ASN A 288 20.54 -23.02 -1.38
CA ASN A 288 21.61 -22.06 -1.10
C ASN A 288 22.97 -22.75 -1.24
N ARG A 289 23.89 -22.14 -1.99
CA ARG A 289 25.26 -22.64 -2.11
C ARG A 289 26.06 -22.29 -0.86
N VAL A 290 26.57 -23.30 -0.16
CA VAL A 290 27.49 -23.14 0.96
C VAL A 290 28.89 -23.51 0.51
N THR A 291 29.89 -22.78 1.00
CA THR A 291 31.32 -23.08 0.78
C THR A 291 32.06 -23.01 2.10
N ILE A 292 32.82 -24.05 2.42
CA ILE A 292 33.63 -24.17 3.63
C ILE A 292 35.09 -24.36 3.20
N GLN A 293 35.99 -23.61 3.82
CA GLN A 293 37.43 -23.74 3.59
C GLN A 293 38.16 -23.94 4.91
N ALA A 294 39.07 -24.91 4.95
CA ALA A 294 39.93 -25.12 6.10
C ALA A 294 41.36 -25.46 5.70
N ARG A 295 42.32 -25.08 6.56
CA ARG A 295 43.75 -25.26 6.31
C ARG A 295 44.49 -25.92 7.49
N PRO A 296 44.11 -27.14 7.91
CA PRO A 296 44.71 -27.77 9.08
C PRO A 296 46.19 -28.11 8.82
N VAL A 297 47.00 -27.94 9.85
CA VAL A 297 48.41 -28.36 9.88
C VAL A 297 48.49 -29.66 10.65
N VAL A 298 48.91 -30.74 9.98
CA VAL A 298 49.08 -32.06 10.57
C VAL A 298 50.56 -32.22 10.97
N PRO A 299 50.88 -32.37 12.27
CA PRO A 299 52.25 -32.57 12.74
C PRO A 299 52.95 -33.76 12.09
N ALA A 300 54.29 -33.78 12.16
CA ALA A 300 55.09 -34.91 11.69
C ALA A 300 54.68 -36.22 12.40
N ASN A 301 54.59 -37.32 11.66
CA ASN A 301 54.20 -38.64 12.19
C ASN A 301 52.92 -38.60 13.05
N SER A 302 51.89 -37.91 12.58
CA SER A 302 50.60 -37.78 13.28
C SER A 302 49.41 -37.85 12.31
N ALA A 303 48.20 -37.85 12.85
CA ALA A 303 46.98 -37.78 12.06
C ALA A 303 45.94 -36.87 12.74
N LEU A 304 45.18 -36.16 11.91
CA LEU A 304 44.01 -35.39 12.33
C LEU A 304 42.75 -36.02 11.75
N LYS A 305 41.73 -36.20 12.59
CA LYS A 305 40.37 -36.46 12.18
C LYS A 305 39.72 -35.14 11.80
N VAL A 306 39.16 -35.08 10.61
CA VAL A 306 38.42 -33.95 10.06
C VAL A 306 36.94 -34.24 10.25
N LEU A 307 36.25 -33.37 10.98
CA LEU A 307 34.88 -33.56 11.40
C LEU A 307 34.00 -32.40 10.92
N LEU A 308 32.83 -32.72 10.40
CA LEU A 308 31.82 -31.74 10.00
C LEU A 308 30.43 -32.22 10.41
N ASN A 309 29.78 -31.46 11.29
CA ASN A 309 28.44 -31.78 11.76
C ASN A 309 27.40 -31.27 10.78
N VAL A 310 26.45 -32.14 10.42
CA VAL A 310 25.27 -31.82 9.61
C VAL A 310 24.07 -31.74 10.56
N TYR A 311 23.37 -30.63 10.53
CA TYR A 311 22.21 -30.36 11.37
C TYR A 311 20.95 -30.21 10.53
N ARG A 312 19.81 -30.45 11.18
CA ARG A 312 18.48 -30.13 10.70
C ARG A 312 17.75 -29.34 11.77
N ALA A 313 16.99 -28.33 11.35
CA ALA A 313 16.10 -27.61 12.22
C ALA A 313 14.81 -27.32 11.46
N ASP A 314 13.69 -27.40 12.17
CA ASP A 314 12.39 -26.99 11.68
C ASP A 314 11.80 -25.91 12.57
N ILE A 315 10.99 -25.07 11.93
CA ILE A 315 10.23 -24.00 12.56
C ILE A 315 8.79 -24.05 12.08
N SER A 316 7.87 -23.75 12.98
CA SER A 316 6.48 -23.52 12.66
C SER A 316 5.92 -22.38 13.47
N TYR A 317 5.11 -21.53 12.83
CA TYR A 317 4.44 -20.45 13.51
C TYR A 317 3.16 -20.01 12.79
N PRO A 318 2.16 -19.51 13.54
CA PRO A 318 1.05 -18.75 12.98
C PRO A 318 1.55 -17.41 12.45
N TYR A 319 1.09 -17.02 11.27
CA TYR A 319 1.36 -15.70 10.71
C TYR A 319 0.07 -14.91 10.52
N VAL A 320 0.22 -13.59 10.49
CA VAL A 320 -0.82 -12.66 10.04
C VAL A 320 -0.18 -11.53 9.25
N PHE A 321 -0.89 -11.06 8.24
CA PHE A 321 -0.59 -9.82 7.54
C PHE A 321 -1.89 -9.16 7.05
N ASP A 322 -1.79 -7.92 6.61
CA ASP A 322 -2.86 -7.18 5.96
C ASP A 322 -2.65 -7.14 4.44
N ALA A 323 -3.74 -7.28 3.69
CA ALA A 323 -3.78 -7.04 2.26
C ALA A 323 -4.50 -5.72 1.98
N ASP A 324 -3.85 -4.82 1.25
CA ASP A 324 -4.45 -3.58 0.76
C ASP A 324 -5.54 -3.91 -0.27
N VAL A 325 -6.74 -3.37 -0.02
CA VAL A 325 -7.93 -3.56 -0.85
C VAL A 325 -8.09 -2.37 -1.78
N SER A 326 -8.08 -2.62 -3.08
CA SER A 326 -8.39 -1.63 -4.12
C SER A 326 -9.62 -2.05 -4.91
N TYR A 327 -10.41 -1.09 -5.39
CA TYR A 327 -11.63 -1.35 -6.13
C TYR A 327 -12.01 -0.15 -7.00
N GLU A 328 -13.02 -0.34 -7.85
CA GLU A 328 -13.66 0.74 -8.59
C GLU A 328 -14.97 1.13 -7.88
N LEU A 329 -15.07 2.39 -7.46
CA LEU A 329 -16.27 3.00 -6.87
C LEU A 329 -17.02 3.77 -7.96
N GLY A 330 -18.27 3.40 -8.21
CA GLY A 330 -19.13 4.04 -9.20
C GLY A 330 -20.38 4.66 -8.61
N PHE A 331 -20.90 5.67 -9.30
CA PHE A 331 -22.19 6.29 -9.00
C PHE A 331 -23.04 6.31 -10.26
N ASP A 332 -24.28 5.85 -10.14
CA ASP A 332 -25.23 5.72 -11.24
C ASP A 332 -26.60 6.24 -10.79
N GLY A 333 -27.01 7.37 -11.34
CA GLY A 333 -28.22 8.09 -10.95
C GLY A 333 -28.34 9.40 -11.71
N PHE A 334 -29.33 10.23 -11.37
CA PHE A 334 -29.52 11.51 -12.03
C PHE A 334 -28.96 12.69 -11.23
N MET A 335 -28.52 13.72 -11.93
CA MET A 335 -27.99 14.94 -11.32
C MET A 335 -29.11 15.90 -10.89
N ARG A 336 -28.97 16.52 -9.72
CA ARG A 336 -29.93 17.53 -9.23
C ARG A 336 -29.97 18.76 -10.14
N TRP A 337 -31.16 19.36 -10.23
CA TRP A 337 -31.40 20.59 -11.00
C TRP A 337 -30.61 21.76 -10.43
N SER A 338 -29.74 22.39 -11.24
CA SER A 338 -28.96 23.59 -10.88
C SER A 338 -28.16 23.45 -9.56
N GLY A 339 -27.88 22.21 -9.15
CA GLY A 339 -27.32 21.85 -7.85
C GLY A 339 -26.41 20.63 -7.93
N ASN A 340 -25.53 20.64 -8.93
CA ASN A 340 -24.59 19.55 -9.18
C ASN A 340 -23.22 20.06 -9.60
N GLY A 341 -22.20 19.21 -9.37
CA GLY A 341 -20.80 19.55 -9.57
C GLY A 341 -20.24 19.18 -10.94
N LEU A 342 -21.07 18.97 -11.96
CA LEU A 342 -20.54 18.82 -13.32
C LEU A 342 -20.10 20.19 -13.85
N LEU A 343 -19.00 20.24 -14.62
CA LEU A 343 -18.44 21.51 -15.14
C LEU A 343 -19.42 22.34 -15.98
N TRP A 344 -20.40 21.69 -16.61
CA TRP A 344 -21.42 22.37 -17.42
C TRP A 344 -22.73 22.65 -16.66
N HIS A 345 -22.81 22.30 -15.37
CA HIS A 345 -23.94 22.53 -14.47
C HIS A 345 -25.33 22.37 -15.12
N PRO A 346 -25.67 21.17 -15.63
CA PRO A 346 -26.92 20.95 -16.34
C PRO A 346 -28.15 21.20 -15.45
N GLU A 347 -29.20 21.74 -16.09
CA GLU A 347 -30.49 22.05 -15.46
C GLU A 347 -31.63 21.17 -16.00
N ASP A 348 -31.31 20.09 -16.71
CA ASP A 348 -32.27 19.15 -17.29
C ASP A 348 -32.32 17.81 -16.52
N ARG A 349 -31.58 17.70 -15.41
CA ARG A 349 -31.49 16.51 -14.54
C ARG A 349 -31.08 15.25 -15.30
N PRO A 350 -29.93 15.27 -16.00
CA PRO A 350 -29.50 14.14 -16.81
C PRO A 350 -29.16 12.94 -15.92
N ASP A 351 -29.44 11.75 -16.42
CA ASP A 351 -28.85 10.52 -15.88
C ASP A 351 -27.35 10.53 -16.16
N PHE A 352 -26.54 10.23 -15.15
CA PHE A 352 -25.09 10.31 -15.24
C PHE A 352 -24.44 9.15 -14.50
N ASN A 353 -23.45 8.53 -15.15
CA ASN A 353 -22.70 7.43 -14.57
C ASN A 353 -21.22 7.78 -14.54
N THR A 354 -20.59 7.60 -13.39
CA THR A 354 -19.16 7.81 -13.21
C THR A 354 -18.54 6.69 -12.39
N SER A 355 -17.22 6.58 -12.47
CA SER A 355 -16.46 5.71 -11.58
C SER A 355 -15.06 6.22 -11.30
N PHE A 356 -14.52 5.84 -10.15
CA PHE A 356 -13.21 6.21 -9.62
C PHE A 356 -12.46 4.97 -9.14
N ALA A 357 -11.13 4.99 -9.24
CA ALA A 357 -10.30 3.95 -8.68
C ALA A 357 -9.90 4.32 -7.25
N ILE A 358 -10.17 3.42 -6.31
CA ILE A 358 -9.87 3.59 -4.88
C ILE A 358 -8.73 2.65 -4.50
N GLY A 359 -7.71 3.17 -3.80
CA GLY A 359 -6.53 2.42 -3.38
C GLY A 359 -5.55 2.09 -4.51
N ARG A 360 -5.79 2.60 -5.73
CA ARG A 360 -4.88 2.46 -6.88
C ARG A 360 -5.04 3.61 -7.85
N PHE A 361 -3.98 3.97 -8.55
CA PHE A 361 -4.04 4.95 -9.63
C PHE A 361 -4.48 4.30 -10.95
N ALA A 362 -5.52 4.85 -11.58
CA ALA A 362 -6.05 4.39 -12.87
C ALA A 362 -6.16 5.54 -13.90
N GLY A 363 -5.35 6.59 -13.73
CA GLY A 363 -5.37 7.80 -14.55
C GLY A 363 -6.06 8.98 -13.87
N ASN A 364 -5.74 10.17 -14.35
CA ASN A 364 -6.17 11.46 -13.78
C ASN A 364 -7.69 11.58 -13.63
N GLU A 365 -8.44 11.14 -14.64
CA GLU A 365 -9.91 11.22 -14.67
C GLU A 365 -10.59 10.25 -13.69
N LYS A 366 -9.85 9.28 -13.15
CA LYS A 366 -10.34 8.24 -12.24
C LYS A 366 -9.79 8.38 -10.81
N SER A 367 -8.86 9.30 -10.55
CA SER A 367 -8.32 9.58 -9.21
C SER A 367 -9.00 10.81 -8.61
N LEU A 368 -9.61 10.62 -7.45
CA LEU A 368 -10.23 11.72 -6.69
C LEU A 368 -9.18 12.68 -6.14
N GLU A 369 -8.07 12.14 -5.64
CA GLU A 369 -6.91 12.88 -5.13
C GLU A 369 -6.34 13.79 -6.22
N PHE A 370 -6.04 13.22 -7.39
CA PHE A 370 -5.46 13.98 -8.49
C PHE A 370 -6.38 15.13 -8.89
N GLN A 371 -7.68 14.86 -9.05
CA GLN A 371 -8.62 15.90 -9.45
C GLN A 371 -8.81 16.99 -8.39
N TRP A 372 -8.79 16.61 -7.11
CA TRP A 372 -8.87 17.55 -6.01
C TRP A 372 -7.63 18.45 -5.96
N ASP A 373 -6.44 17.86 -5.97
CA ASP A 373 -5.18 18.59 -5.79
C ASP A 373 -4.91 19.60 -6.91
N HIS A 374 -5.42 19.33 -8.11
CA HIS A 374 -5.20 20.16 -9.29
C HIS A 374 -6.44 20.94 -9.76
N ARG A 375 -7.44 21.11 -8.90
CA ARG A 375 -8.66 21.87 -9.21
C ARG A 375 -8.42 23.36 -9.45
N ASP A 376 -7.23 23.86 -9.10
CA ASP A 376 -6.80 25.24 -9.37
C ASP A 376 -6.29 25.45 -10.82
N ILE A 377 -6.12 24.38 -11.58
CA ILE A 377 -5.67 24.42 -12.97
C ILE A 377 -6.87 24.24 -13.91
N THR A 378 -7.27 25.35 -14.54
CA THR A 378 -8.37 25.39 -15.51
C THR A 378 -8.13 24.38 -16.65
N GLY A 379 -9.14 23.57 -16.96
CA GLY A 379 -9.10 22.57 -18.03
C GLY A 379 -8.41 21.25 -17.65
N MET A 380 -7.85 21.12 -16.44
CA MET A 380 -7.28 19.84 -16.00
C MET A 380 -8.38 18.82 -15.66
N ASN A 381 -9.37 19.23 -14.87
CA ASN A 381 -10.58 18.43 -14.71
C ASN A 381 -11.49 18.64 -15.93
N LYS A 382 -12.02 17.54 -16.47
CA LYS A 382 -12.90 17.53 -17.65
C LYS A 382 -14.34 17.18 -17.32
N THR A 383 -14.63 16.81 -16.08
CA THR A 383 -15.95 16.34 -15.66
C THR A 383 -16.47 17.10 -14.45
N TRP A 384 -15.68 17.15 -13.38
CA TRP A 384 -16.13 17.65 -12.07
C TRP A 384 -15.57 19.02 -11.76
N ASP A 385 -16.42 19.94 -11.32
CA ASP A 385 -16.04 21.21 -10.73
C ASP A 385 -15.87 21.05 -9.21
N TRP A 386 -14.69 20.63 -8.78
CA TRP A 386 -14.38 20.47 -7.35
C TRP A 386 -14.38 21.79 -6.58
N ASN A 387 -14.13 22.92 -7.24
CA ASN A 387 -14.23 24.23 -6.60
C ASN A 387 -15.69 24.57 -6.29
N TRP A 388 -16.60 24.32 -7.23
CA TRP A 388 -18.04 24.46 -7.00
C TRP A 388 -18.54 23.52 -5.90
N ILE A 389 -18.09 22.26 -5.92
CA ILE A 389 -18.46 21.26 -4.89
C ILE A 389 -17.99 21.77 -3.52
N ALA A 390 -16.73 22.19 -3.38
CA ALA A 390 -16.18 22.72 -2.14
C ALA A 390 -16.89 24.00 -1.67
N GLN A 391 -17.30 24.88 -2.59
CA GLN A 391 -18.04 26.10 -2.22
C GLN A 391 -19.46 25.79 -1.75
N THR A 392 -20.12 24.81 -2.36
CA THR A 392 -21.54 24.51 -2.12
C THR A 392 -21.74 23.57 -0.94
N ALA A 393 -20.93 22.52 -0.84
CA ALA A 393 -20.98 21.56 0.26
C ALA A 393 -20.15 21.99 1.47
N GLY A 394 -19.19 22.89 1.29
CA GLY A 394 -18.19 23.26 2.28
C GLY A 394 -16.84 22.61 2.00
N SER A 395 -15.76 23.41 2.03
CA SER A 395 -14.38 22.98 1.77
C SER A 395 -13.95 21.89 2.75
N TYR A 396 -14.25 22.08 4.05
CA TYR A 396 -13.94 21.10 5.08
C TYR A 396 -14.72 19.78 4.87
N ASP A 397 -16.04 19.86 4.69
CA ASP A 397 -16.90 18.68 4.57
C ASP A 397 -16.54 17.85 3.33
N THR A 398 -16.26 18.51 2.21
CA THR A 398 -15.81 17.83 0.98
C THR A 398 -14.52 17.06 1.22
N ARG A 399 -13.51 17.69 1.86
CA ARG A 399 -12.24 17.04 2.18
C ARG A 399 -12.38 15.93 3.22
N TYR A 400 -13.29 16.09 4.18
CA TYR A 400 -13.61 15.07 5.17
C TYR A 400 -14.16 13.81 4.50
N TRP A 401 -15.16 13.94 3.63
CA TRP A 401 -15.77 12.80 2.97
C TRP A 401 -14.88 12.17 1.90
N LEU A 402 -14.14 12.98 1.13
CA LEU A 402 -13.07 12.47 0.26
C LEU A 402 -12.07 11.63 1.05
N GLY A 403 -11.59 12.14 2.18
CA GLY A 403 -10.65 11.44 3.04
C GLY A 403 -11.19 10.12 3.57
N LYS A 404 -12.46 10.08 3.99
CA LYS A 404 -13.13 8.84 4.43
C LYS A 404 -13.26 7.81 3.32
N VAL A 405 -13.64 8.24 2.11
CA VAL A 405 -13.71 7.36 0.93
C VAL A 405 -12.33 6.78 0.61
N LEU A 406 -11.30 7.62 0.63
CA LEU A 406 -9.92 7.29 0.27
C LEU A 406 -9.12 6.62 1.39
N ALA A 407 -9.64 6.57 2.62
CA ALA A 407 -8.99 5.91 3.74
C ALA A 407 -8.56 4.49 3.35
N PRO A 408 -7.33 4.05 3.66
CA PRO A 408 -6.85 2.73 3.26
C PRO A 408 -7.77 1.63 3.77
N LYS A 409 -8.01 0.60 2.95
CA LYS A 409 -8.84 -0.54 3.30
C LYS A 409 -7.93 -1.77 3.38
N LYS A 410 -7.90 -2.45 4.52
CA LYS A 410 -6.96 -3.54 4.80
C LYS A 410 -7.72 -4.80 5.21
N ALA A 411 -7.58 -5.86 4.44
CA ALA A 411 -8.16 -7.17 4.74
C ALA A 411 -7.13 -8.08 5.41
N ARG A 412 -7.45 -8.61 6.57
CA ARG A 412 -6.52 -9.43 7.35
C ARG A 412 -6.44 -10.85 6.80
N VAL A 413 -5.24 -11.42 6.83
CA VAL A 413 -4.92 -12.75 6.30
C VAL A 413 -4.13 -13.50 7.34
N LYS A 414 -4.55 -14.72 7.67
CA LYS A 414 -3.83 -15.61 8.57
C LYS A 414 -3.58 -16.97 7.96
N GLY A 415 -2.62 -17.65 8.56
CA GLY A 415 -2.34 -19.03 8.27
C GLY A 415 -1.24 -19.60 9.15
N GLN A 416 -0.77 -20.79 8.80
CA GLN A 416 0.39 -21.41 9.44
C GLN A 416 1.54 -21.48 8.45
N PHE A 417 2.74 -21.20 8.94
CA PHE A 417 3.98 -21.38 8.20
C PHE A 417 4.77 -22.54 8.81
N TYR A 418 5.41 -23.31 7.95
CA TYR A 418 6.37 -24.35 8.31
C TYR A 418 7.58 -24.26 7.40
N ALA A 419 8.78 -24.36 7.96
CA ALA A 419 10.00 -24.52 7.19
C ALA A 419 10.97 -25.48 7.88
N GLU A 420 11.67 -26.26 7.08
CA GLU A 420 12.72 -27.17 7.49
C GLU A 420 13.98 -26.83 6.70
N ASP A 421 15.07 -26.55 7.41
CA ASP A 421 16.38 -26.24 6.85
C ASP A 421 17.40 -27.31 7.24
N GLN A 422 18.31 -27.59 6.32
CA GLN A 422 19.47 -28.44 6.55
C GLN A 422 20.74 -27.61 6.39
N PHE A 423 21.63 -27.67 7.37
CA PHE A 423 22.86 -26.87 7.37
C PHE A 423 24.02 -27.62 8.02
N THR A 424 25.24 -27.14 7.87
CA THR A 424 26.39 -27.69 8.60
C THR A 424 26.94 -26.70 9.62
N GLY A 425 27.61 -27.23 10.64
CA GLY A 425 28.48 -26.43 11.51
C GLY A 425 29.81 -26.09 10.85
N GLU A 426 30.76 -25.63 11.67
CA GLU A 426 32.14 -25.43 11.25
C GLU A 426 32.91 -26.75 11.13
N LEU A 427 33.98 -26.75 10.33
CA LEU A 427 34.96 -27.84 10.32
C LEU A 427 35.77 -27.81 11.61
N TYR A 428 35.89 -28.95 12.27
CA TYR A 428 36.73 -29.10 13.47
C TYR A 428 37.65 -30.32 13.36
N PHE A 429 38.71 -30.31 14.16
CA PHE A 429 39.82 -31.25 14.05
C PHE A 429 40.15 -31.89 15.38
N GLU A 430 40.35 -33.21 15.38
CA GLU A 430 40.78 -33.98 16.55
C GLU A 430 42.07 -34.72 16.22
N GLU A 431 43.06 -34.65 17.10
CA GLU A 431 44.28 -35.43 16.95
C GLU A 431 44.03 -36.91 17.28
N ILE A 432 44.51 -37.80 16.43
CA ILE A 432 44.33 -39.25 16.58
C ILE A 432 45.65 -40.01 16.40
N ALA A 433 45.69 -41.23 16.93
CA ALA A 433 46.81 -42.13 16.71
C ALA A 433 47.01 -42.43 15.21
N LEU A 434 48.26 -42.55 14.78
CA LEU A 434 48.62 -42.89 13.39
C LEU A 434 47.92 -44.18 12.93
N PRO A 435 46.99 -44.12 11.96
CA PRO A 435 46.33 -45.31 11.45
C PRO A 435 47.29 -46.14 10.59
N GLN A 436 47.07 -47.47 10.56
CA GLN A 436 47.96 -48.39 9.81
C GLN A 436 47.87 -48.23 8.28
N GLY A 437 46.79 -47.65 7.74
CA GLY A 437 46.60 -47.38 6.31
C GLY A 437 47.29 -46.10 5.81
N ASP A 438 47.48 -45.97 4.50
CA ASP A 438 47.88 -44.71 3.87
C ASP A 438 46.65 -43.84 3.60
N SER A 439 46.71 -42.55 3.93
CA SER A 439 45.67 -41.59 3.53
C SER A 439 46.07 -40.94 2.21
N ASN A 440 45.28 -41.22 1.18
CA ASN A 440 45.36 -40.55 -0.11
C ASN A 440 44.38 -39.37 -0.09
N THR A 441 44.79 -38.19 -0.56
CA THR A 441 43.91 -37.02 -0.65
C THR A 441 42.66 -37.34 -1.49
N ALA A 442 42.79 -38.14 -2.54
CA ALA A 442 41.64 -38.59 -3.35
C ALA A 442 40.66 -39.48 -2.57
N SER A 443 41.16 -40.32 -1.65
CA SER A 443 40.28 -41.12 -0.78
C SER A 443 39.56 -40.27 0.26
N MET A 444 40.22 -39.21 0.73
CA MET A 444 39.63 -38.25 1.66
C MET A 444 38.56 -37.40 0.97
N GLU A 445 38.84 -36.89 -0.23
CA GLU A 445 37.86 -36.17 -1.07
C GLU A 445 36.60 -36.99 -1.26
N LYS A 446 36.75 -38.22 -1.77
CA LYS A 446 35.63 -39.12 -2.04
C LYS A 446 34.87 -39.48 -0.77
N SER A 447 35.58 -39.77 0.33
CA SER A 447 34.95 -40.11 1.61
C SER A 447 34.11 -38.97 2.19
N ILE A 448 34.57 -37.72 2.07
CA ILE A 448 33.81 -36.55 2.53
C ILE A 448 32.62 -36.31 1.58
N GLN A 449 32.82 -36.43 0.27
CA GLN A 449 31.77 -36.26 -0.72
C GLN A 449 30.63 -37.26 -0.52
N ASP A 450 30.93 -38.57 -0.49
CA ASP A 450 29.94 -39.64 -0.35
C ASP A 450 29.12 -39.45 0.94
N GLN A 451 29.78 -39.10 2.05
CA GLN A 451 29.11 -38.87 3.34
C GLN A 451 28.18 -37.64 3.36
N LEU A 452 28.55 -36.56 2.66
CA LEU A 452 27.71 -35.36 2.54
C LEU A 452 26.49 -35.63 1.65
N GLU A 453 26.68 -36.37 0.56
CA GLU A 453 25.59 -36.80 -0.33
C GLU A 453 24.64 -37.77 0.39
N ASP A 454 25.17 -38.74 1.15
CA ASP A 454 24.38 -39.65 2.00
C ASP A 454 23.62 -38.91 3.11
N ALA A 455 24.14 -37.77 3.57
CA ALA A 455 23.44 -36.90 4.52
C ALA A 455 22.32 -36.06 3.87
N GLY A 456 22.16 -36.11 2.54
CA GLY A 456 21.08 -35.42 1.81
C GLY A 456 21.48 -34.07 1.20
N LEU A 457 22.75 -33.67 1.27
CA LEU A 457 23.24 -32.44 0.64
C LEU A 457 23.42 -32.65 -0.87
N LYS A 458 23.05 -31.65 -1.67
CA LYS A 458 23.05 -31.73 -3.14
C LYS A 458 24.27 -31.01 -3.73
N ASP A 459 24.65 -31.38 -4.96
CA ASP A 459 25.73 -30.74 -5.73
C ASP A 459 27.06 -30.61 -4.97
N VAL A 460 27.42 -31.63 -4.20
CA VAL A 460 28.61 -31.65 -3.35
C VAL A 460 29.87 -31.67 -4.21
N GLN A 461 30.82 -30.79 -3.89
CA GLN A 461 32.14 -30.73 -4.48
C GLN A 461 33.17 -30.61 -3.36
N VAL A 462 34.15 -31.52 -3.34
CA VAL A 462 35.21 -31.54 -2.34
C VAL A 462 36.56 -31.52 -3.05
N SER A 463 37.46 -30.66 -2.59
CA SER A 463 38.87 -30.67 -2.98
C SER A 463 39.76 -30.70 -1.75
N VAL A 464 40.71 -31.63 -1.74
CA VAL A 464 41.73 -31.79 -0.70
C VAL A 464 43.09 -31.80 -1.37
N ARG A 465 43.91 -30.81 -1.05
CA ARG A 465 45.29 -30.71 -1.54
C ARG A 465 46.26 -30.52 -0.39
N LYS A 466 47.43 -31.11 -0.54
CA LYS A 466 48.59 -30.83 0.32
C LYS A 466 49.22 -29.53 -0.17
N ALA A 467 49.27 -28.51 0.67
CA ALA A 467 50.10 -27.36 0.38
C ALA A 467 51.55 -27.79 0.59
N ASN A 468 52.40 -27.61 -0.44
CA ASN A 468 53.83 -27.72 -0.25
C ASN A 468 54.22 -26.61 0.73
N THR A 469 54.57 -26.98 1.96
CA THR A 469 55.32 -26.11 2.85
C THR A 469 56.63 -25.85 2.14
N GLY A 470 56.72 -24.69 1.50
CA GLY A 470 57.93 -24.24 0.83
C GLY A 470 59.11 -24.38 1.78
N VAL A 471 60.19 -24.95 1.24
CA VAL A 471 61.55 -24.76 1.76
C VAL A 471 61.86 -23.27 1.77
#